data_AF-A0A6P0X650-F1
#
_entry.id   AF-A0A6P0X650-F1
#
_cell.length_a   1.000
_cell.length_b   1.000
_cell.length_c   1.000
_cell.angle_alpha   90.00
_cell.angle_beta   90.00
_cell.angle_gamma   90.00
#
_symmetry.space_group_name_H-M   'P 1'
#
loop_
_entity.id
_entity.type
_entity.pdbx_description
1 polymer ?
#
loop_
_entity_poly.entity_id
_entity_poly.type
_entity_poly.pdbx_seq_one_letter_code
_entity_poly.pdbx_strand_id
1 'polypeptide(L)'
;LAQSEGLPLSRSELLRRAWPDAIDNPRTIDTHVLSLRKKIETDPRQPNLIQTIRNVGYRFNPEIIQGNQTPTEELAQGGRRL
;
A
#
# COMPACT_ATOMS: atom_id res chain seq x y z
N LEU A 1 2.45 -7.64 -2.66
CA LEU A 1 2.15 -6.28 -2.16
C LEU A 1 3.43 -5.51 -1.87
N ALA A 2 4.23 -5.87 -0.85
CA ALA A 2 5.49 -5.14 -0.59
C ALA A 2 6.46 -5.13 -1.78
N GLN A 3 6.59 -6.27 -2.47
CA GLN A 3 7.44 -6.41 -3.67
C GLN A 3 6.96 -5.61 -4.89
N SER A 4 5.77 -5.01 -4.87
CA SER A 4 5.29 -4.19 -6.00
C SER A 4 5.65 -2.72 -5.87
N GLU A 5 6.45 -2.33 -4.87
CA GLU A 5 7.01 -0.97 -4.73
C GLU A 5 5.94 0.14 -4.80
N GLY A 6 4.79 -0.10 -4.19
CA GLY A 6 3.68 0.86 -4.23
C GLY A 6 2.87 0.88 -5.53
N LEU A 7 3.14 -0.01 -6.49
CA LEU A 7 2.24 -0.21 -7.62
C LEU A 7 0.96 -0.93 -7.18
N PRO A 8 -0.22 -0.48 -7.64
CA PRO A 8 -1.48 -1.13 -7.34
C PRO A 8 -1.58 -2.47 -8.07
N LEU A 9 -2.04 -3.49 -7.36
CA LEU A 9 -2.27 -4.83 -7.89
C LEU A 9 -3.76 -5.16 -7.85
N SER A 10 -4.25 -5.77 -8.92
CA SER A 10 -5.63 -6.23 -8.97
C SER A 10 -5.85 -7.45 -8.07
N ARG A 11 -7.10 -7.72 -7.72
CA ARG A 11 -7.44 -8.92 -6.91
C ARG A 11 -6.98 -10.21 -7.59
N SER A 12 -7.21 -10.33 -8.89
CA SER A 12 -6.79 -11.51 -9.67
C SER A 12 -5.27 -11.63 -9.72
N GLU A 13 -4.55 -10.51 -9.84
CA GLU A 13 -3.08 -10.47 -9.81
C GLU A 13 -2.55 -10.93 -8.44
N LEU A 14 -3.16 -10.43 -7.35
CA LEU A 14 -2.81 -10.82 -5.99
C LEU A 14 -3.09 -12.30 -5.73
N LEU A 15 -4.22 -12.81 -6.20
CA LEU A 15 -4.56 -14.22 -6.09
C LEU A 15 -3.56 -15.11 -6.82
N ARG A 16 -3.28 -14.82 -8.09
CA ARG A 16 -2.28 -15.57 -8.87
C ARG A 16 -0.89 -15.55 -8.24
N ARG A 17 -0.46 -14.43 -7.67
CA ARG A 17 0.87 -14.32 -7.04
C ARG A 17 0.95 -15.04 -5.70
N ALA A 18 -0.12 -15.07 -4.91
CA ALA A 18 -0.13 -15.71 -3.60
C ALA A 18 -0.40 -17.22 -3.70
N TRP A 19 -1.33 -17.61 -4.58
CA TRP A 19 -1.72 -18.99 -4.84
C TRP A 19 -1.96 -19.20 -6.34
N PRO A 20 -0.91 -19.50 -7.11
CA PRO A 20 -0.99 -19.66 -8.57
C PRO A 20 -1.99 -20.73 -9.01
N ASP A 21 -2.12 -21.82 -8.24
CA ASP A 21 -2.98 -22.97 -8.54
C ASP A 21 -4.39 -22.84 -7.96
N ALA A 22 -4.72 -21.72 -7.30
CA ALA A 22 -6.05 -21.52 -6.75
C ALA A 22 -7.06 -21.21 -7.87
N ILE A 23 -8.09 -22.03 -7.99
CA ILE A 23 -9.30 -21.76 -8.80
C ILE A 23 -10.28 -20.86 -8.02
N ASP A 24 -9.78 -20.16 -6.99
CA ASP A 24 -10.63 -19.44 -6.05
C ASP A 24 -11.11 -18.10 -6.63
N ASN A 25 -12.15 -17.54 -6.01
CA ASN A 25 -12.68 -16.24 -6.35
C ASN A 25 -11.66 -15.14 -5.98
N PRO A 26 -11.33 -14.19 -6.87
CA PRO A 26 -10.52 -13.02 -6.53
C PRO A 26 -11.03 -12.25 -5.30
N ARG A 27 -12.31 -12.39 -4.94
CA ARG A 27 -12.92 -11.85 -3.71
C ARG A 27 -12.30 -12.41 -2.43
N THR A 28 -11.72 -13.61 -2.43
CA THR A 28 -11.05 -14.19 -1.25
C THR A 28 -9.88 -13.32 -0.78
N ILE A 29 -9.24 -12.59 -1.71
CA ILE A 29 -8.21 -11.59 -1.37
C ILE A 29 -8.74 -10.53 -0.40
N ASP A 30 -10.01 -10.14 -0.47
CA ASP A 30 -10.57 -9.13 0.41
C ASP A 30 -10.50 -9.58 1.88
N THR A 31 -10.82 -10.86 2.15
CA THR A 31 -10.76 -11.46 3.49
C THR A 31 -9.32 -11.52 4.02
N HIS A 32 -8.37 -11.89 3.16
CA HIS A 32 -6.95 -11.90 3.55
C HIS A 32 -6.43 -10.49 3.80
N VAL A 33 -6.78 -9.51 2.95
CA VAL A 33 -6.40 -8.11 3.16
C VAL A 33 -6.99 -7.55 4.45
N LEU A 34 -8.26 -7.84 4.74
CA LEU A 34 -8.88 -7.45 6.02
C LEU A 34 -8.13 -8.07 7.21
N SER A 35 -7.76 -9.34 7.10
CA SER A 35 -7.02 -10.04 8.16
C SER A 35 -5.60 -9.49 8.34
N LEU A 36 -4.93 -9.10 7.25
CA LEU A 36 -3.63 -8.43 7.29
C LEU A 36 -3.75 -7.06 7.95
N ARG A 37 -4.71 -6.22 7.53
CA ARG A 37 -4.93 -4.89 8.12
C ARG A 37 -5.14 -4.96 9.63
N LYS A 38 -5.93 -5.93 10.11
CA LYS A 38 -6.12 -6.16 11.56
C LYS A 38 -4.84 -6.47 12.33
N LYS A 39 -3.82 -7.01 11.66
CA LYS A 39 -2.55 -7.41 12.29
C LYS A 39 -1.48 -6.34 12.21
N ILE A 40 -1.48 -5.54 11.14
CA ILE A 40 -0.35 -4.63 10.83
C ILE A 40 -0.71 -3.14 10.86
N GLU A 41 -1.99 -2.78 10.76
CA GLU A 41 -2.43 -1.38 10.79
C GLU A 41 -2.80 -0.98 12.22
N THR A 42 -2.57 0.28 12.56
CA THR A 42 -3.04 0.87 13.82
C THR A 42 -4.57 0.94 13.87
N ASP A 43 -5.20 1.39 12.78
CA ASP A 43 -6.66 1.34 12.60
C ASP A 43 -7.02 0.65 11.27
N PRO A 44 -7.55 -0.58 11.29
CA PRO A 44 -7.95 -1.30 10.09
C PRO A 44 -9.06 -0.61 9.26
N ARG A 45 -9.83 0.29 9.88
CA ARG A 45 -10.88 1.08 9.20
C ARG A 45 -10.31 2.28 8.47
N GLN A 46 -9.11 2.74 8.85
CA GLN A 46 -8.37 3.82 8.21
C GLN A 46 -6.99 3.30 7.78
N PRO A 47 -6.94 2.41 6.77
CA PRO A 47 -5.71 1.70 6.43
C PRO A 47 -4.71 2.61 5.73
N ASN A 48 -3.51 2.74 6.31
CA ASN A 48 -2.43 3.56 5.78
C ASN A 48 -1.40 2.73 5.03
N LEU A 49 -1.14 1.49 5.46
CA LEU A 49 -0.17 0.57 4.85
C LEU A 49 -0.74 -0.16 3.63
N ILE A 50 -1.91 -0.77 3.73
CA ILE A 50 -2.56 -1.46 2.60
C ILE A 50 -3.76 -0.64 2.15
N GLN A 51 -3.60 0.15 1.09
CA GLN A 51 -4.63 1.06 0.61
C GLN A 51 -5.52 0.40 -0.45
N THR A 52 -6.81 0.71 -0.43
CA THR A 52 -7.76 0.29 -1.46
C THR A 52 -7.73 1.30 -2.60
N ILE A 53 -7.40 0.85 -3.81
CA ILE A 53 -7.50 1.65 -5.03
C ILE A 53 -8.79 1.25 -5.73
N ARG A 54 -9.75 2.18 -5.77
CA ARG A 54 -11.08 1.95 -6.35
C ARG A 54 -10.96 1.45 -7.78
N ASN A 55 -11.75 0.44 -8.12
CA ASN A 55 -11.77 -0.23 -9.44
C ASN A 55 -10.46 -0.93 -9.87
N VAL A 56 -9.44 -0.95 -9.02
CA VAL A 56 -8.17 -1.63 -9.32
C VAL A 56 -7.95 -2.79 -8.35
N GLY A 57 -7.80 -2.50 -7.06
CA GLY A 57 -7.44 -3.50 -6.06
C GLY A 57 -6.72 -2.88 -4.87
N TYR A 58 -5.50 -3.34 -4.58
CA TYR A 58 -4.76 -2.96 -3.39
C TYR A 58 -3.34 -2.50 -3.70
N ARG A 59 -2.87 -1.54 -2.92
CA ARG A 59 -1.50 -1.02 -2.94
C ARG A 59 -0.87 -1.14 -1.56
N PHE A 60 0.43 -1.41 -1.51
CA PHE A 60 1.22 -1.27 -0.29
C PHE A 60 1.90 0.11 -0.24
N ASN A 61 1.84 0.79 0.90
CA ASN A 61 2.46 2.09 1.11
C ASN A 61 3.63 1.95 2.11
N PRO A 62 4.88 1.82 1.62
CA PRO A 62 6.05 1.61 2.49
C PRO A 62 6.44 2.87 3.29
N GLU A 63 6.04 4.07 2.86
CA GLU A 63 6.39 5.34 3.50
C GLU A 63 5.96 5.39 4.98
N ILE A 64 4.88 4.67 5.33
CA ILE A 64 4.36 4.57 6.69
C ILE A 64 5.29 3.77 7.62
N ILE A 65 6.07 2.82 7.09
CA ILE A 65 7.01 2.02 7.88
C ILE A 65 8.33 2.77 8.09
N GLN A 66 8.73 3.60 7.13
CA GLN A 66 10.04 4.24 7.14
C GLN A 66 10.14 5.44 8.10
N GLY A 67 9.05 5.86 8.76
CA GLY A 67 9.10 6.92 9.77
C GLY A 67 9.66 8.26 9.26
N ASN A 68 9.78 8.42 7.94
CA ASN A 68 10.34 9.63 7.37
C ASN A 68 9.25 10.68 7.31
N GLN A 69 9.32 11.59 8.27
CA GLN A 69 8.98 12.98 8.07
C GLN A 69 9.51 13.38 6.71
N THR A 70 8.65 13.71 5.75
CA THR A 70 9.09 14.51 4.61
C THR A 70 9.50 15.85 5.21
N PRO A 71 10.77 16.27 5.21
CA PRO A 71 11.11 17.65 5.47
C PRO A 71 10.72 18.39 4.19
N THR A 72 9.45 18.79 4.07
CA THR A 72 9.01 19.71 3.00
C THR A 72 9.21 21.19 3.42
N GLU A 73 10.11 21.46 4.36
CA GLU A 73 10.56 22.81 4.70
C GLU A 73 12.08 22.92 4.53
N GLU A 74 12.55 23.30 3.33
CA GLU A 74 13.73 24.17 3.13
C GLU A 74 13.94 24.57 1.66
N LEU A 75 12.95 25.25 1.05
CA LEU A 75 13.19 26.14 -0.10
C LEU A 75 12.44 27.47 0.09
N ALA A 76 12.62 28.09 1.26
CA ALA A 76 12.47 29.54 1.40
C ALA A 76 13.84 30.12 1.77
N GLN A 77 14.29 31.09 0.96
CA GLN A 77 15.41 32.01 1.20
C GLN A 77 16.83 31.46 1.42
N GLY A 78 17.70 31.69 0.43
CA GLY A 78 19.16 31.63 0.56
C GLY A 78 19.82 32.26 -0.65
N GLY A 79 20.20 33.53 -0.54
CA GLY A 79 20.50 34.39 -1.68
C GLY A 79 21.70 33.99 -2.53
N ARG A 80 21.67 34.40 -3.79
CA ARG A 80 22.88 34.74 -4.53
C ARG A 80 22.66 36.08 -5.22
N ARG A 81 23.08 37.14 -4.53
CA ARG A 81 23.62 38.33 -5.20
C ARG A 81 24.71 37.84 -6.13
N LEU A 82 24.59 38.13 -7.42
CA LEU A 82 25.63 38.73 -8.25
C LEU A 82 24.93 39.61 -9.29
#